data_AF-A0AAQ3PCH1-F1
#
_entry.id   AF-A0AAQ3PCH1-F1
#
_cell.length_a   1.000
_cell.length_b   1.000
_cell.length_c   1.000
_cell.angle_alpha   90.00
_cell.angle_beta   90.00
_cell.angle_gamma   90.00
#
_symmetry.space_group_name_H-M   'P 1'
#
loop_
_entity.id
_entity.type
_entity.pdbx_description
1 polymer ?
#
loop_
_entity_poly.entity_id
_entity_poly.type
_entity_poly.pdbx_seq_one_letter_code
_entity_poly.pdbx_strand_id
1 'polypeptide(L)'
;MLTRIISVSLTNPIFARRHSLFLLSTLFSSTRDVYHANLKITSLSRAGKVDAARKLFDEMPTKDVVTWNSMLSAYSQNGLIQHSKTLFHSMPLRNVVSWNSIIAACVQNDDLDDAFSYFAAAPEKNAASYNAVISGLARFGRVRDAQRLFEEMPHPNVVSYTAMVDAYARVEGGIGRARALFEAMPRKNAVSWTVMINGLLENGLYEEAREVFGRMPQKSDVARTAMITGFCKQGKMEEARALFEEIRCRDRISWNIIITGMRTCNNRNMCSIR
;
A
#
# COMPACT_ATOMS: atom_id res chain seq x y z
N MET A 1 51.12 25.19 32.06
CA MET A 1 51.67 24.44 30.92
C MET A 1 50.61 24.04 29.87
N LEU A 2 49.44 24.70 29.84
CA LEU A 2 48.36 24.44 28.86
C LEU A 2 48.00 25.67 28.00
N THR A 3 48.52 26.86 28.33
CA THR A 3 48.30 28.11 27.59
C THR A 3 49.30 28.34 26.46
N ARG A 4 50.34 27.50 26.31
CA ARG A 4 51.34 27.58 25.23
C ARG A 4 51.08 26.65 24.03
N ILE A 5 50.12 25.74 24.12
CA ILE A 5 49.79 24.81 23.02
C ILE A 5 48.76 25.46 22.06
N ILE A 6 47.91 26.37 22.55
CA ILE A 6 46.91 27.06 21.72
C ILE A 6 47.55 28.14 20.83
N SER A 7 48.70 28.70 21.22
CA SER A 7 49.37 29.77 20.46
C SER A 7 50.16 29.29 19.23
N VAL A 8 50.42 27.98 19.09
CA VAL A 8 51.18 27.42 17.95
C VAL A 8 50.27 26.87 16.84
N SER A 9 48.98 26.65 17.10
CA SER A 9 48.03 26.21 16.06
C SER A 9 47.38 27.36 15.27
N LEU A 10 47.60 28.62 15.67
CA LEU A 10 47.06 29.81 14.99
C LEU A 10 48.00 30.43 13.94
N THR A 11 49.21 29.92 13.74
CA THR A 11 50.16 30.45 12.75
C THR A 11 50.08 29.79 11.38
N ASN A 12 49.17 28.86 11.17
CA ASN A 12 49.00 28.20 9.87
C ASN A 12 47.65 28.58 9.23
N PRO A 13 47.60 29.60 8.34
CA PRO A 13 46.35 30.09 7.73
C PRO A 13 45.64 29.05 6.87
N ILE A 14 46.30 27.94 6.54
CA ILE A 14 45.75 26.79 5.81
C ILE A 14 44.89 25.90 6.74
N PHE A 15 45.24 25.77 8.03
CA PHE A 15 44.53 24.92 8.98
C PHE A 15 43.26 25.61 9.52
N ALA A 16 43.34 26.92 9.81
CA ALA A 16 42.18 27.72 10.18
C ALA A 16 41.14 27.85 9.06
N ARG A 17 41.58 27.95 7.79
CA ARG A 17 40.69 27.91 6.61
C ARG A 17 40.06 26.55 6.39
N ARG A 18 40.77 25.44 6.63
CA ARG A 18 40.18 24.10 6.52
C ARG A 18 39.17 23.82 7.62
N HIS A 19 39.44 24.24 8.86
CA HIS A 19 38.46 24.09 9.94
C HIS A 19 37.24 25.00 9.76
N SER A 20 37.42 26.23 9.27
CA SER A 20 36.29 27.13 8.98
C SER A 20 35.50 26.71 7.75
N LEU A 21 36.14 26.17 6.69
CA LEU A 21 35.45 25.57 5.53
C LEU A 21 34.75 24.25 5.87
N PHE A 22 35.33 23.44 6.75
CA PHE A 22 34.70 22.21 7.23
C PHE A 22 33.48 22.55 8.09
N LEU A 23 33.63 23.49 9.03
CA LEU A 23 32.51 24.00 9.83
C LEU A 23 31.44 24.69 8.96
N LEU A 24 31.82 25.48 7.95
CA LEU A 24 30.88 26.10 7.00
C LEU A 24 30.16 25.06 6.12
N SER A 25 30.84 23.99 5.71
CA SER A 25 30.22 22.88 4.96
C SER A 25 29.25 22.05 5.81
N THR A 26 29.51 21.94 7.11
CA THR A 26 28.61 21.28 8.06
C THR A 26 27.48 22.18 8.57
N LEU A 27 27.66 23.50 8.56
CA LEU A 27 26.69 24.47 9.10
C LEU A 27 25.66 24.97 8.08
N PHE A 28 25.87 24.73 6.78
CA PHE A 28 24.91 25.07 5.71
C PHE A 28 24.69 23.88 4.76
N SER A 29 24.28 22.72 5.28
CA SER A 29 23.42 21.85 4.46
C SER A 29 22.04 22.49 4.47
N SER A 30 21.68 23.20 3.40
CA SER A 30 20.36 23.85 3.32
C SER A 30 19.29 22.77 3.41
N THR A 31 18.18 23.02 4.13
CA THR A 31 17.00 22.14 4.12
C THR A 31 16.52 21.85 2.70
N ARG A 32 16.78 22.78 1.77
CA ARG A 32 16.53 22.63 0.34
C ARG A 32 17.39 21.55 -0.31
N ASP A 33 18.63 21.38 0.11
CA ASP A 33 19.54 20.36 -0.44
C ASP A 33 19.13 18.95 -0.01
N VAL A 34 18.75 18.78 1.26
CA VAL A 34 18.18 17.51 1.79
C VAL A 34 16.88 17.16 1.06
N TYR A 35 16.00 18.15 0.87
CA TYR A 35 14.76 17.96 0.11
C TYR A 35 15.01 17.52 -1.34
N HIS A 36 15.91 18.19 -2.05
CA HIS A 36 16.27 17.82 -3.43
C HIS A 36 16.90 16.42 -3.51
N ALA A 37 17.72 16.05 -2.53
CA ALA A 37 18.27 14.71 -2.44
C ALA A 37 17.17 13.66 -2.20
N ASN A 38 16.21 13.90 -1.31
CA ASN A 38 15.07 13.01 -1.05
C ASN A 38 14.21 12.78 -2.31
N LEU A 39 13.99 13.83 -3.11
CA LEU A 39 13.30 13.71 -4.41
C LEU A 39 14.10 12.86 -5.40
N LYS A 40 15.41 13.03 -5.47
CA LYS A 40 16.29 12.22 -6.32
C LYS A 40 16.29 10.76 -5.89
N ILE A 41 16.39 10.47 -4.59
CA ILE A 41 16.29 9.10 -4.04
C ILE A 41 14.97 8.46 -4.47
N THR A 42 13.86 9.18 -4.31
CA THR A 42 12.53 8.68 -4.70
C THR A 42 12.41 8.44 -6.21
N SER A 43 13.00 9.32 -7.03
CA SER A 43 13.03 9.17 -8.49
C SER A 43 13.86 7.97 -8.93
N LEU A 44 15.06 7.80 -8.36
CA LEU A 44 15.96 6.67 -8.62
C LEU A 44 15.32 5.34 -8.19
N SER A 45 14.61 5.32 -7.06
CA SER A 45 13.82 4.18 -6.60
C SER A 45 12.79 3.74 -7.64
N ARG A 46 11.99 4.68 -8.16
CA ARG A 46 10.96 4.38 -9.17
C ARG A 46 11.55 3.88 -10.49
N ALA A 47 12.79 4.25 -10.78
CA ALA A 47 13.54 3.79 -11.94
C ALA A 47 14.28 2.45 -11.71
N GLY A 48 14.14 1.82 -10.53
CA GLY A 48 14.82 0.58 -10.18
C GLY A 48 16.32 0.72 -9.86
N LYS A 49 16.86 1.94 -9.84
CA LYS A 49 18.29 2.22 -9.64
C LYS A 49 18.62 2.38 -8.16
N VAL A 50 18.35 1.35 -7.38
CA VAL A 50 18.46 1.41 -5.90
C VAL A 50 19.90 1.63 -5.45
N ASP A 51 20.89 1.07 -6.13
CA ASP A 51 22.31 1.27 -5.76
C ASP A 51 22.73 2.73 -5.91
N ALA A 52 22.25 3.40 -6.96
CA ALA A 52 22.50 4.84 -7.15
C ALA A 52 21.77 5.68 -6.09
N ALA A 53 20.55 5.28 -5.71
CA ALA A 53 19.83 5.91 -4.62
C ALA A 53 20.56 5.74 -3.29
N ARG A 54 21.13 4.54 -3.05
CA ARG A 54 21.91 4.23 -1.85
C ARG A 54 23.20 5.02 -1.80
N LYS A 55 23.94 5.10 -2.91
CA LYS A 55 25.16 5.91 -3.01
C LYS A 55 24.87 7.37 -2.70
N LEU A 56 23.82 7.94 -3.31
CA LEU A 56 23.40 9.30 -3.03
C LEU A 56 23.04 9.48 -1.55
N PHE A 57 22.29 8.55 -0.97
CA PHE A 57 21.98 8.54 0.44
C PHE A 57 23.25 8.57 1.29
N ASP A 58 24.22 7.68 1.06
CA ASP A 58 25.46 7.62 1.84
C ASP A 58 26.28 8.91 1.75
N GLU A 59 26.38 9.52 0.55
CA GLU A 59 27.09 10.78 0.28
C GLU A 59 26.45 12.00 0.96
N MET A 60 25.19 11.94 1.41
CA MET A 60 24.53 13.06 2.07
C MET A 60 25.19 13.40 3.41
N PRO A 61 25.66 14.64 3.62
CA PRO A 61 26.34 15.05 4.87
C PRO A 61 25.38 15.10 6.06
N THR A 62 24.11 15.41 5.82
CA THR A 62 23.03 15.38 6.82
C THR A 62 21.88 14.53 6.29
N LYS A 63 21.23 13.78 7.18
CA LYS A 63 20.11 12.90 6.86
C LYS A 63 19.03 13.10 7.92
N ASP A 64 17.88 13.59 7.50
CA ASP A 64 16.73 13.67 8.40
C ASP A 64 15.89 12.38 8.32
N VAL A 65 14.89 12.26 9.20
CA VAL A 65 14.02 11.08 9.25
C VAL A 65 13.29 10.85 7.91
N VAL A 66 13.04 11.91 7.13
CA VAL A 66 12.44 11.80 5.80
C VAL A 66 13.41 11.12 4.83
N THR A 67 14.69 11.49 4.83
CA THR A 67 15.73 10.84 4.02
C THR A 67 15.82 9.33 4.29
N TRP A 68 15.81 8.94 5.57
CA TRP A 68 15.79 7.52 5.96
C TRP A 68 14.53 6.80 5.48
N ASN A 69 13.35 7.42 5.66
CA ASN A 69 12.08 6.85 5.22
C ASN A 69 11.97 6.73 3.68
N SER A 70 12.54 7.70 2.94
CA SER A 70 12.65 7.63 1.47
C SER A 70 13.49 6.44 1.04
N MET A 71 14.62 6.19 1.71
CA MET A 71 15.48 5.05 1.39
C MET A 71 14.88 3.70 1.83
N LEU A 72 14.17 3.64 2.97
CA LEU A 72 13.39 2.46 3.36
C LEU A 72 12.33 2.10 2.31
N SER A 73 11.58 3.11 1.86
CA SER A 73 10.59 2.95 0.80
C SER A 73 11.23 2.49 -0.51
N ALA A 74 12.45 2.97 -0.80
CA ALA A 74 13.18 2.60 -2.00
C ALA A 74 13.57 1.11 -2.01
N TYR A 75 14.11 0.61 -0.90
CA TYR A 75 14.39 -0.81 -0.76
C TYR A 75 13.12 -1.67 -0.82
N SER A 76 12.03 -1.23 -0.15
CA SER A 76 10.74 -1.92 -0.16
C SER A 76 10.17 -2.10 -1.57
N GLN A 77 10.11 -1.03 -2.36
CA GLN A 77 9.51 -1.03 -3.71
C GLN A 77 10.27 -1.89 -4.70
N ASN A 78 11.54 -2.18 -4.43
CA ASN A 78 12.43 -2.96 -5.29
C ASN A 78 12.69 -4.37 -4.75
N GLY A 79 11.90 -4.84 -3.78
CA GLY A 79 12.00 -6.21 -3.25
C GLY A 79 13.22 -6.48 -2.36
N LEU A 80 13.98 -5.45 -1.99
CA LEU A 80 15.20 -5.57 -1.19
C LEU A 80 14.90 -5.49 0.31
N ILE A 81 14.00 -6.36 0.78
CA ILE A 81 13.48 -6.30 2.15
C ILE A 81 14.56 -6.42 3.23
N GLN A 82 15.57 -7.26 3.05
CA GLN A 82 16.63 -7.43 4.04
C GLN A 82 17.50 -6.18 4.21
N HIS A 83 17.72 -5.45 3.12
CA HIS A 83 18.39 -4.14 3.16
C HIS A 83 17.52 -3.11 3.87
N SER A 84 16.20 -3.14 3.63
CA SER A 84 15.24 -2.29 4.34
C SER A 84 15.27 -2.52 5.85
N LYS A 85 15.21 -3.78 6.31
CA LYS A 85 15.31 -4.13 7.74
C LYS A 85 16.63 -3.67 8.35
N THR A 86 17.75 -3.94 7.68
CA THR A 86 19.08 -3.50 8.13
C THR A 86 19.16 -1.97 8.24
N LEU A 87 18.59 -1.26 7.27
CA LEU A 87 18.52 0.20 7.30
C LEU A 87 17.66 0.69 8.46
N PHE A 88 16.49 0.08 8.68
CA PHE A 88 15.60 0.42 9.78
C PHE A 88 16.28 0.27 11.15
N HIS A 89 17.07 -0.79 11.33
CA HIS A 89 17.84 -1.01 12.55
C HIS A 89 19.00 -0.02 12.72
N SER A 90 19.53 0.57 11.65
CA SER A 90 20.57 1.61 11.73
C SER A 90 20.02 3.05 11.86
N MET A 91 18.70 3.25 11.78
CA MET A 91 18.11 4.58 11.98
C MET A 91 18.34 5.10 13.41
N PRO A 92 18.89 6.33 13.56
CA PRO A 92 19.13 6.92 14.88
C PRO A 92 17.83 7.36 15.56
N LEU A 93 16.85 7.82 14.78
CA LEU A 93 15.53 8.23 15.24
C LEU A 93 14.48 7.59 14.36
N ARG A 94 13.49 6.95 14.99
CA ARG A 94 12.36 6.29 14.32
C ARG A 94 11.08 6.98 14.75
N ASN A 95 10.25 7.33 13.79
CA ASN A 95 8.91 7.85 14.06
C ASN A 95 7.84 6.88 13.52
N VAL A 96 6.57 7.23 13.72
CA VAL A 96 5.43 6.44 13.26
C VAL A 96 5.51 6.12 11.76
N VAL A 97 6.05 7.03 10.93
CA VAL A 97 6.24 6.79 9.50
C VAL A 97 7.28 5.71 9.26
N SER A 98 8.41 5.73 9.97
CA SER A 98 9.46 4.70 9.86
C SER A 98 8.92 3.31 10.20
N TRP A 99 8.15 3.19 11.29
CA TRP A 99 7.50 1.93 11.69
C TRP A 99 6.48 1.45 10.65
N ASN A 100 5.63 2.36 10.16
CA ASN A 100 4.65 2.01 9.13
C ASN A 100 5.31 1.60 7.80
N SER A 101 6.42 2.24 7.44
CA SER A 101 7.19 1.90 6.24
C SER A 101 7.77 0.49 6.32
N ILE A 102 8.37 0.09 7.46
CA ILE A 102 8.94 -1.27 7.58
C ILE A 102 7.84 -2.34 7.64
N ILE A 103 6.72 -2.08 8.32
CA ILE A 103 5.57 -2.99 8.36
C ILE A 103 5.01 -3.18 6.95
N ALA A 104 4.76 -2.09 6.22
CA ALA A 104 4.28 -2.15 4.85
C ALA A 104 5.28 -2.87 3.92
N ALA A 105 6.58 -2.68 4.13
CA ALA A 105 7.62 -3.39 3.39
C ALA A 105 7.58 -4.89 3.62
N CYS A 106 7.44 -5.33 4.87
CA CYS A 106 7.30 -6.75 5.20
C CYS A 106 6.03 -7.35 4.58
N VAL A 107 4.88 -6.66 4.67
CA VAL A 107 3.63 -7.08 4.03
C VAL A 107 3.74 -7.15 2.50
N GLN A 108 4.46 -6.24 1.86
CA GLN A 108 4.65 -6.25 0.40
C GLN A 108 5.54 -7.40 -0.09
N ASN A 109 6.45 -7.88 0.76
CA ASN A 109 7.42 -8.95 0.47
C ASN A 109 7.03 -10.29 1.13
N ASP A 110 5.76 -10.44 1.49
CA ASP A 110 5.15 -11.66 2.02
C ASP A 110 5.74 -12.17 3.35
N ASP A 111 6.42 -11.28 4.08
CA ASP A 111 7.04 -11.56 5.38
C ASP A 111 6.12 -11.12 6.53
N LEU A 112 5.01 -11.84 6.68
CA LEU A 112 3.96 -11.45 7.63
C LEU A 112 4.38 -11.58 9.09
N ASP A 113 5.20 -12.55 9.44
CA ASP A 113 5.61 -12.76 10.84
C ASP A 113 6.49 -11.61 11.31
N ASP A 114 7.38 -11.10 10.44
CA ASP A 114 8.14 -9.89 10.75
C ASP A 114 7.26 -8.63 10.72
N ALA A 115 6.26 -8.56 9.82
CA ALA A 115 5.30 -7.46 9.86
C ALA A 115 4.57 -7.38 11.22
N PHE A 116 4.22 -8.53 11.80
CA PHE A 116 3.65 -8.61 13.14
C PHE A 116 4.63 -8.25 14.24
N SER A 117 5.86 -8.74 14.17
CA SER A 117 6.87 -8.46 15.20
C SER A 117 7.17 -6.96 15.26
N TYR A 118 7.32 -6.30 14.11
CA TYR A 118 7.48 -4.85 14.02
C TYR A 118 6.23 -4.10 14.46
N PHE A 119 5.02 -4.58 14.12
CA PHE A 119 3.78 -3.98 14.59
C PHE A 119 3.66 -4.05 16.12
N ALA A 120 3.93 -5.21 16.72
CA ALA A 120 3.91 -5.40 18.16
C ALA A 120 4.92 -4.48 18.86
N ALA A 121 6.14 -4.39 18.33
CA ALA A 121 7.22 -3.55 18.84
C ALA A 121 7.01 -2.04 18.64
N ALA A 122 6.12 -1.63 17.73
CA ALA A 122 5.87 -0.21 17.48
C ALA A 122 5.26 0.45 18.75
N PRO A 123 5.89 1.55 19.25
CA PRO A 123 5.46 2.19 20.49
C PRO A 123 4.10 2.88 20.36
N GLU A 124 3.85 3.47 19.19
CA GLU A 124 2.57 4.06 18.83
C GLU A 124 2.00 3.34 17.62
N LYS A 125 0.81 2.77 17.77
CA LYS A 125 0.07 2.10 16.70
C LYS A 125 -1.07 3.01 16.27
N ASN A 126 -1.09 3.40 15.01
CA ASN A 126 -2.17 4.22 14.48
C ASN A 126 -3.01 3.43 13.47
N ALA A 127 -4.10 4.04 12.98
CA ALA A 127 -4.98 3.37 12.03
C ALA A 127 -4.27 2.88 10.76
N ALA A 128 -3.22 3.57 10.30
CA ALA A 128 -2.43 3.12 9.16
C ALA A 128 -1.62 1.85 9.48
N SER A 129 -1.03 1.75 10.69
CA SER A 129 -0.33 0.56 11.16
C SER A 129 -1.27 -0.66 11.18
N TYR A 130 -2.45 -0.54 11.79
CA TYR A 130 -3.45 -1.60 11.83
C TYR A 130 -3.91 -2.01 10.43
N ASN A 131 -4.26 -1.03 9.59
CA ASN A 131 -4.75 -1.29 8.24
C ASN A 131 -3.71 -2.01 7.37
N ALA A 132 -2.43 -1.68 7.50
CA ALA A 132 -1.36 -2.34 6.76
C ALA A 132 -1.27 -3.83 7.11
N VAL A 133 -1.25 -4.17 8.41
CA VAL A 133 -1.15 -5.56 8.86
C VAL A 133 -2.44 -6.33 8.57
N ILE A 134 -3.62 -5.76 8.85
CA ILE A 134 -4.92 -6.39 8.55
C ILE A 134 -5.04 -6.70 7.06
N SER A 135 -4.67 -5.77 6.18
CA SER A 135 -4.73 -5.98 4.72
C SER A 135 -3.72 -7.04 4.27
N GLY A 136 -2.53 -7.07 4.87
CA GLY A 136 -1.55 -8.12 4.62
C GLY A 136 -2.09 -9.49 5.01
N LEU A 137 -2.55 -9.64 6.24
CA LEU A 137 -3.16 -10.86 6.77
C LEU A 137 -4.33 -11.37 5.93
N ALA A 138 -5.20 -10.45 5.52
CA ALA A 138 -6.32 -10.74 4.63
C ALA A 138 -5.85 -11.34 3.30
N ARG A 139 -4.81 -10.76 2.68
CA ARG A 139 -4.25 -11.22 1.41
C ARG A 139 -3.71 -12.65 1.49
N PHE A 140 -3.13 -13.04 2.63
CA PHE A 140 -2.55 -14.37 2.84
C PHE A 140 -3.50 -15.36 3.52
N GLY A 141 -4.79 -15.03 3.64
CA GLY A 141 -5.79 -15.94 4.20
C GLY A 141 -5.71 -16.17 5.70
N ARG A 142 -4.86 -15.43 6.43
CA ARG A 142 -4.75 -15.45 7.91
C ARG A 142 -5.86 -14.61 8.55
N VAL A 143 -7.11 -14.89 8.17
CA VAL A 143 -8.29 -14.08 8.50
C VAL A 143 -8.58 -14.05 10.01
N ARG A 144 -8.26 -15.12 10.75
CA ARG A 144 -8.43 -15.15 12.22
C ARG A 144 -7.53 -14.13 12.90
N ASP A 145 -6.29 -13.97 12.43
CA ASP A 145 -5.36 -13.01 13.00
C ASP A 145 -5.75 -11.58 12.62
N ALA A 146 -6.24 -11.39 11.38
CA ALA A 146 -6.78 -10.12 10.92
C ALA A 146 -7.98 -9.69 11.78
N GLN A 147 -8.87 -10.64 12.12
CA GLN A 147 -10.02 -10.40 12.98
C GLN A 147 -9.60 -9.97 14.38
N ARG A 148 -8.62 -10.66 15.00
CA ARG A 148 -8.12 -10.27 16.33
C ARG A 148 -7.58 -8.84 16.33
N LEU A 149 -6.75 -8.48 15.35
CA LEU A 149 -6.23 -7.11 15.23
C LEU A 149 -7.33 -6.08 14.96
N PHE A 150 -8.36 -6.46 14.21
CA PHE A 150 -9.50 -5.58 13.95
C PHE A 150 -10.31 -5.31 15.23
N GLU A 151 -10.49 -6.31 16.08
CA GLU A 151 -11.18 -6.18 17.37
C GLU A 151 -10.35 -5.39 18.40
N GLU A 152 -9.01 -5.50 18.36
CA GLU A 152 -8.10 -4.69 19.19
C GLU A 152 -8.01 -3.23 18.76
N MET A 153 -8.42 -2.90 17.53
CA MET A 153 -8.33 -1.54 16.99
C MET A 153 -9.33 -0.61 17.73
N PRO A 154 -8.87 0.47 18.38
CA PRO A 154 -9.77 1.31 19.18
C PRO A 154 -10.91 1.94 18.36
N HIS A 155 -10.61 2.38 17.14
CA HIS A 155 -11.55 3.08 16.26
C HIS A 155 -11.47 2.54 14.82
N PRO A 156 -12.15 1.43 14.51
CA PRO A 156 -12.19 0.89 13.16
C PRO A 156 -12.79 1.90 12.18
N ASN A 157 -12.09 2.12 11.06
CA ASN A 157 -12.50 3.03 10.00
C ASN A 157 -12.91 2.26 8.74
N VAL A 158 -13.43 2.97 7.74
CA VAL A 158 -13.90 2.36 6.49
C VAL A 158 -12.84 1.44 5.86
N VAL A 159 -11.56 1.83 5.90
CA VAL A 159 -10.45 1.02 5.33
C VAL A 159 -10.29 -0.32 6.07
N SER A 160 -10.29 -0.30 7.41
CA SER A 160 -10.20 -1.53 8.22
C SER A 160 -11.38 -2.49 7.94
N TYR A 161 -12.61 -1.95 7.87
CA TYR A 161 -13.79 -2.73 7.53
C TYR A 161 -13.71 -3.30 6.12
N THR A 162 -13.28 -2.51 5.13
CA THR A 162 -13.14 -3.01 3.75
C THR A 162 -12.11 -4.12 3.62
N ALA A 163 -10.98 -4.03 4.33
CA ALA A 163 -9.96 -5.07 4.32
C ALA A 163 -10.51 -6.38 4.94
N MET A 164 -11.28 -6.28 6.02
CA MET A 164 -11.92 -7.44 6.65
C MET A 164 -13.05 -8.05 5.81
N VAL A 165 -13.85 -7.24 5.12
CA VAL A 165 -14.88 -7.74 4.19
C VAL A 165 -14.22 -8.50 3.04
N ASP A 166 -13.15 -7.97 2.44
CA ASP A 166 -12.36 -8.66 1.42
C ASP A 166 -11.77 -9.98 1.95
N ALA A 167 -11.21 -9.96 3.17
CA ALA A 167 -10.67 -11.15 3.83
C ALA A 167 -11.73 -12.26 3.97
N TYR A 168 -12.90 -11.93 4.50
CA TYR A 168 -13.98 -12.91 4.70
C TYR A 168 -14.59 -13.39 3.39
N ALA A 169 -14.66 -12.54 2.36
CA ALA A 169 -15.22 -12.91 1.07
C ALA A 169 -14.36 -13.96 0.34
N ARG A 170 -13.03 -13.95 0.55
CA ARG A 170 -12.11 -14.93 -0.06
C ARG A 170 -12.08 -16.27 0.65
N VAL A 171 -12.47 -16.33 1.92
CA VAL A 171 -12.53 -17.58 2.68
C VAL A 171 -13.77 -18.37 2.28
N GLU A 172 -13.59 -19.65 2.00
CA GLU A 172 -14.68 -20.56 1.67
C GLU A 172 -15.74 -20.56 2.79
N GLY A 173 -17.01 -20.30 2.42
CA GLY A 173 -18.12 -20.17 3.38
C GLY A 173 -18.08 -18.89 4.24
N GLY A 174 -17.11 -18.00 4.04
CA GLY A 174 -16.95 -16.74 4.79
C GLY A 174 -17.85 -15.59 4.34
N ILE A 175 -18.50 -15.71 3.17
CA ILE A 175 -19.29 -14.63 2.56
C ILE A 175 -20.45 -14.13 3.45
N GLY A 176 -21.03 -14.99 4.28
CA GLY A 176 -22.04 -14.60 5.27
C GLY A 176 -21.49 -13.64 6.33
N ARG A 177 -20.25 -13.89 6.81
CA ARG A 177 -19.56 -12.98 7.74
C ARG A 177 -19.15 -11.68 7.07
N ALA A 178 -18.68 -11.76 5.82
CA ALA A 178 -18.38 -10.58 5.02
C ALA A 178 -19.60 -9.66 4.90
N ARG A 179 -20.78 -10.24 4.64
CA ARG A 179 -22.06 -9.51 4.57
C ARG A 179 -22.46 -8.91 5.91
N ALA A 180 -22.42 -9.68 6.98
CA ALA A 180 -22.78 -9.18 8.31
C ALA A 180 -21.88 -7.99 8.70
N LEU A 181 -20.58 -8.09 8.45
CA LEU A 181 -19.64 -7.02 8.70
C LEU A 181 -19.89 -5.80 7.79
N PHE A 182 -20.17 -6.04 6.51
CA PHE A 182 -20.52 -4.98 5.56
C PHE A 182 -21.75 -4.21 6.01
N GLU A 183 -22.83 -4.89 6.38
CA GLU A 183 -24.05 -4.22 6.86
C GLU A 183 -23.79 -3.42 8.15
N ALA A 184 -22.98 -3.95 9.07
CA ALA A 184 -22.57 -3.28 10.31
C ALA A 184 -21.68 -2.04 10.10
N MET A 185 -21.14 -1.79 8.90
CA MET A 185 -20.29 -0.63 8.63
C MET A 185 -21.04 0.70 8.87
N PRO A 186 -20.55 1.59 9.76
CA PRO A 186 -21.19 2.88 10.04
C PRO A 186 -21.23 3.81 8.83
N ARG A 187 -20.19 3.76 8.00
CA ARG A 187 -20.09 4.52 6.74
C ARG A 187 -19.57 3.61 5.65
N LYS A 188 -20.26 3.61 4.52
CA LYS A 188 -19.89 2.86 3.31
C LYS A 188 -19.47 3.85 2.23
N ASN A 189 -18.42 3.54 1.48
CA ASN A 189 -17.96 4.34 0.35
C ASN A 189 -17.96 3.48 -0.93
N ALA A 190 -17.63 4.09 -2.08
CA ALA A 190 -17.64 3.37 -3.36
C ALA A 190 -16.75 2.11 -3.34
N VAL A 191 -15.61 2.16 -2.65
CA VAL A 191 -14.67 1.03 -2.50
C VAL A 191 -15.31 -0.11 -1.71
N SER A 192 -15.94 0.16 -0.56
CA SER A 192 -16.58 -0.88 0.26
C SER A 192 -17.70 -1.61 -0.48
N TRP A 193 -18.53 -0.87 -1.24
CA TRP A 193 -19.56 -1.48 -2.08
C TRP A 193 -18.95 -2.40 -3.14
N THR A 194 -17.90 -1.93 -3.81
CA THR A 194 -17.22 -2.69 -4.88
C THR A 194 -16.58 -3.97 -4.34
N VAL A 195 -15.94 -3.91 -3.17
CA VAL A 195 -15.34 -5.09 -2.51
C VAL A 195 -16.41 -6.13 -2.18
N MET A 196 -17.55 -5.71 -1.61
CA MET A 196 -18.65 -6.64 -1.30
C MET A 196 -19.24 -7.29 -2.56
N ILE A 197 -19.42 -6.51 -3.63
CA ILE A 197 -19.92 -7.00 -4.92
C ILE A 197 -18.94 -8.02 -5.52
N ASN A 198 -17.64 -7.71 -5.58
CA ASN A 198 -16.63 -8.64 -6.08
C ASN A 198 -16.62 -9.94 -5.27
N GLY A 199 -16.66 -9.82 -3.94
CA GLY A 199 -16.75 -10.99 -3.05
C GLY A 199 -17.95 -11.89 -3.37
N LEU A 200 -19.13 -11.32 -3.61
CA LEU A 200 -20.33 -12.08 -3.98
C LEU A 200 -20.19 -12.73 -5.37
N LEU A 201 -19.64 -12.01 -6.34
CA LEU A 201 -19.42 -12.51 -7.69
C LEU A 201 -18.42 -13.66 -7.73
N GLU A 202 -17.34 -13.59 -6.93
CA GLU A 202 -16.34 -14.65 -6.81
C GLU A 202 -16.90 -15.92 -6.15
N ASN A 203 -17.86 -15.76 -5.22
CA ASN A 203 -18.59 -16.88 -4.60
C ASN A 203 -19.80 -17.36 -5.43
N GLY A 204 -20.04 -16.80 -6.62
CA GLY A 204 -21.15 -17.19 -7.50
C GLY A 204 -22.54 -16.73 -7.05
N LEU A 205 -22.64 -15.82 -6.08
CA LEU A 205 -23.89 -15.27 -5.55
C LEU A 205 -24.34 -14.04 -6.36
N TYR A 206 -24.62 -14.24 -7.65
CA TYR A 206 -24.87 -13.16 -8.61
C TYR A 206 -26.12 -12.33 -8.33
N GLU A 207 -27.21 -12.95 -7.88
CA GLU A 207 -28.45 -12.22 -7.58
C GLU A 207 -28.27 -11.31 -6.36
N GLU A 208 -27.53 -11.77 -5.36
CA GLU A 208 -27.21 -10.96 -4.19
C GLU A 208 -26.24 -9.82 -4.54
N ALA A 209 -25.27 -10.08 -5.44
CA ALA A 209 -24.40 -9.04 -5.98
C ALA A 209 -25.21 -7.94 -6.69
N ARG A 210 -26.24 -8.33 -7.45
CA ARG A 210 -27.17 -7.40 -8.13
C ARG A 210 -27.98 -6.58 -7.13
N GLU A 211 -28.48 -7.19 -6.07
CA GLU A 211 -29.19 -6.48 -5.00
C GLU A 211 -28.30 -5.43 -4.32
N VAL A 212 -27.09 -5.83 -3.92
CA VAL A 212 -26.09 -4.94 -3.30
C VAL A 212 -25.71 -3.80 -4.25
N PHE A 213 -25.52 -4.09 -5.54
CA PHE A 213 -25.27 -3.06 -6.56
C PHE A 213 -26.46 -2.11 -6.76
N GLY A 214 -27.69 -2.63 -6.65
CA GLY A 214 -28.92 -1.85 -6.67
C GLY A 214 -28.98 -0.83 -5.53
N ARG A 215 -28.64 -1.25 -4.32
CA ARG A 215 -28.59 -0.42 -3.09
C ARG A 215 -27.49 0.64 -3.09
N MET A 216 -26.50 0.54 -3.97
CA MET A 216 -25.41 1.51 -4.06
C MET A 216 -25.94 2.90 -4.49
N PRO A 217 -25.78 3.97 -3.67
CA PRO A 217 -26.37 5.29 -3.96
C PRO A 217 -25.82 5.93 -5.23
N GLN A 218 -24.51 5.81 -5.44
CA GLN A 218 -23.82 6.23 -6.65
C GLN A 218 -23.06 5.05 -7.21
N LYS A 219 -23.56 4.51 -8.32
CA LYS A 219 -22.91 3.42 -9.04
C LYS A 219 -21.62 3.97 -9.65
N SER A 220 -20.49 3.55 -9.10
CA SER A 220 -19.16 3.89 -9.65
C SER A 220 -18.89 3.08 -10.91
N ASP A 221 -18.05 3.59 -11.81
CA ASP A 221 -17.68 2.87 -13.03
C ASP A 221 -16.91 1.58 -12.72
N VAL A 222 -16.15 1.55 -11.62
CA VAL A 222 -15.48 0.34 -11.12
C VAL A 222 -16.51 -0.72 -10.71
N ALA A 223 -17.55 -0.33 -9.98
CA ALA A 223 -18.63 -1.25 -9.58
C ALA A 223 -19.43 -1.77 -10.80
N ARG A 224 -19.70 -0.93 -11.80
CA ARG A 224 -20.31 -1.36 -13.07
C ARG A 224 -19.42 -2.39 -13.79
N THR A 225 -18.13 -2.10 -13.88
CA THR A 225 -17.15 -2.98 -14.54
C THR A 225 -17.06 -4.34 -13.85
N ALA A 226 -17.09 -4.37 -12.52
CA ALA A 226 -17.19 -5.60 -11.73
C ALA A 226 -18.46 -6.40 -12.07
N MET A 227 -19.63 -5.75 -12.09
CA MET A 227 -20.90 -6.41 -12.43
C MET A 227 -20.91 -6.96 -13.86
N ILE A 228 -20.40 -6.21 -14.84
CA ILE A 228 -20.27 -6.67 -16.24
C ILE A 228 -19.40 -7.92 -16.29
N THR A 229 -18.26 -7.92 -15.59
CA THR A 229 -17.37 -9.08 -15.51
C THR A 229 -18.08 -10.29 -14.91
N GLY A 230 -18.87 -10.09 -13.86
CA GLY A 230 -19.71 -11.11 -13.23
C GLY A 230 -20.73 -11.71 -14.20
N PHE A 231 -21.49 -10.86 -14.89
CA PHE A 231 -22.51 -11.29 -15.85
C PHE A 231 -21.93 -11.98 -17.09
N CYS A 232 -20.78 -11.53 -17.58
CA CYS A 232 -20.05 -12.21 -18.66
C CYS A 232 -19.66 -13.65 -18.24
N LYS A 233 -19.18 -13.85 -17.00
CA LYS A 233 -18.84 -15.19 -16.48
C LYS A 233 -20.07 -16.10 -16.35
N GLN A 234 -21.25 -15.54 -16.07
CA GLN A 234 -22.51 -16.30 -15.98
C GLN A 234 -23.15 -16.57 -17.35
N GLY A 235 -22.74 -15.88 -18.41
CA GLY A 235 -23.33 -15.97 -19.74
C GLY A 235 -24.51 -15.01 -19.99
N LYS A 236 -24.83 -14.13 -19.03
CA LYS A 236 -25.91 -13.13 -19.13
C LYS A 236 -25.44 -11.90 -19.93
N MET A 237 -25.19 -12.09 -21.23
CA MET A 237 -24.61 -11.04 -22.09
C MET A 237 -25.50 -9.79 -22.23
N GLU A 238 -26.82 -9.95 -22.26
CA GLU A 238 -27.73 -8.81 -22.39
C GLU A 238 -27.68 -7.87 -21.17
N GLU A 239 -27.63 -8.43 -19.95
CA GLU A 239 -27.47 -7.63 -18.73
C GLU A 239 -26.09 -6.96 -18.66
N ALA A 240 -25.04 -7.66 -19.10
CA ALA A 240 -23.70 -7.11 -19.20
C ALA A 240 -23.63 -5.93 -20.20
N ARG A 241 -24.30 -6.04 -21.35
CA ARG A 241 -24.37 -4.98 -22.37
C ARG A 241 -25.18 -3.78 -21.87
N ALA A 242 -26.31 -4.00 -21.22
CA ALA A 242 -27.12 -2.92 -20.65
C ALA A 242 -26.30 -2.08 -19.65
N LEU A 243 -25.58 -2.72 -18.73
CA LEU A 243 -24.70 -2.01 -17.79
C LEU A 243 -23.50 -1.33 -18.46
N PHE A 244 -22.99 -1.87 -19.56
CA PHE A 244 -21.89 -1.28 -20.32
C PHE A 244 -22.31 0.02 -21.03
N GLU A 245 -23.54 0.07 -21.55
CA GLU A 245 -24.06 1.28 -22.19
C GLU A 245 -24.21 2.44 -21.20
N GLU A 246 -24.50 2.14 -19.93
CA GLU A 246 -24.61 3.13 -18.85
C GLU A 246 -23.26 3.70 -18.36
N ILE A 247 -22.12 3.13 -18.77
CA ILE A 247 -20.79 3.65 -18.40
C ILE A 247 -20.52 4.96 -19.13
N ARG A 248 -20.41 6.06 -18.38
CA ARG A 248 -20.13 7.40 -18.92
C ARG A 248 -18.76 7.51 -19.58
N CYS A 249 -17.76 6.82 -19.05
CA CYS A 249 -16.39 6.84 -19.57
C CYS A 249 -15.88 5.41 -19.78
N ARG A 250 -16.01 4.91 -21.02
CA ARG A 250 -15.55 3.57 -21.41
C ARG A 250 -14.04 3.59 -21.58
N ASP A 251 -13.33 3.08 -20.59
CA ASP A 251 -11.89 2.88 -20.66
C ASP A 251 -11.52 1.59 -21.44
N ARG A 252 -10.22 1.39 -21.69
CA ARG A 252 -9.74 0.18 -22.38
C ARG A 252 -10.10 -1.12 -21.66
N ILE A 253 -10.26 -1.05 -20.33
CA ILE A 253 -10.55 -2.21 -19.48
C ILE A 253 -12.00 -2.68 -19.71
N SER A 254 -12.96 -1.76 -19.67
CA SER A 254 -14.38 -2.06 -19.91
C SER A 254 -14.62 -2.65 -21.31
N TRP A 255 -13.98 -2.12 -22.36
CA TRP A 255 -14.03 -2.71 -23.70
C TRP A 255 -13.42 -4.12 -23.77
N ASN A 256 -12.26 -4.34 -23.14
CA ASN A 256 -11.62 -5.65 -23.12
C ASN A 256 -12.51 -6.69 -22.41
N ILE A 257 -13.18 -6.31 -21.33
CA ILE A 257 -14.09 -7.20 -20.58
C ILE A 257 -15.28 -7.62 -21.44
N ILE A 258 -15.91 -6.69 -22.18
CA ILE A 258 -17.07 -7.08 -22.98
C ILE A 258 -16.69 -7.94 -24.19
N ILE A 259 -15.56 -7.65 -24.84
CA ILE A 259 -15.05 -8.45 -25.98
C ILE A 259 -14.69 -9.87 -25.53
N THR A 260 -13.99 -9.99 -24.39
CA THR A 260 -13.64 -11.30 -23.82
C THR A 260 -14.89 -12.05 -23.38
N GLY A 261 -15.84 -11.37 -22.73
CA GLY A 261 -17.15 -11.91 -22.38
C GLY A 261 -17.93 -12.44 -23.59
N MET A 262 -17.94 -11.71 -24.71
CA MET A 262 -18.64 -12.14 -25.93
C MET A 262 -18.02 -13.40 -26.53
N ARG A 263 -16.68 -13.50 -26.53
CA ARG A 263 -15.99 -14.72 -26.97
C ARG A 263 -16.34 -15.92 -26.09
N THR A 264 -16.37 -15.74 -24.77
CA THR A 264 -16.72 -16.84 -23.84
C THR A 264 -18.18 -17.27 -23.95
N CYS A 265 -19.12 -16.35 -24.16
CA CYS A 265 -20.52 -16.68 -24.37
C CYS A 265 -20.75 -17.38 -25.72
N ASN A 266 -20.08 -16.93 -26.79
CA ASN A 266 -20.23 -17.53 -28.12
C ASN A 266 -19.71 -18.98 -28.15
N ASN A 267 -18.61 -19.28 -27.46
CA ASN A 267 -18.11 -20.65 -27.31
C ASN A 267 -19.01 -21.54 -26.45
N ARG A 268 -19.67 -21.00 -25.41
CA ARG A 268 -20.63 -21.78 -24.59
C ARG A 268 -21.89 -22.15 -25.37
N ASN A 269 -22.41 -21.24 -26.19
CA ASN A 269 -23.56 -21.52 -27.05
C ASN A 269 -23.24 -22.56 -28.13
N MET A 270 -21.99 -22.69 -28.58
CA MET A 270 -21.59 -23.77 -29.49
C MET A 270 -21.46 -25.15 -28.79
N CYS A 271 -21.13 -25.19 -27.50
CA CYS A 271 -21.06 -26.45 -26.74
C CYS A 271 -22.42 -26.98 -26.27
N SER A 272 -23.47 -26.14 -26.20
CA SER A 272 -24.83 -26.55 -25.81
C SER A 272 -25.69 -27.06 -26.98
N ILE A 273 -25.15 -27.11 -28.20
CA ILE A 273 -25.85 -27.58 -29.42
C ILE A 273 -25.25 -28.93 -29.89
N ARG A 274 -24.72 -29.77 -28.99
CA ARG A 274 -24.30 -31.14 -29.28
C ARG A 274 -24.98 -32.14 -28.38
#